data_AF-A0A154PUG7-F1
#
_entry.id   AF-A0A154PUG7-F1
#
_cell.length_a   1.000
_cell.length_b   1.000
_cell.length_c   1.000
_cell.angle_alpha   90.00
_cell.angle_beta   90.00
_cell.angle_gamma   90.00
#
_symmetry.space_group_name_H-M   'P 1'
#
loop_
_entity.id
_entity.type
_entity.pdbx_description
1 polymer ?
#
loop_
_entity_poly.entity_id
_entity_poly.type
_entity_poly.pdbx_seq_one_letter_code
_entity_poly.pdbx_strand_id
1 'polypeptide(L)' 'MAKLHEIGFELIPPPPYSPDLAPTDFLFLLRNLKIWLSGKKFSSNEDAIAAVNTYFAAFNKYFFSTG' A
#
# COMPACT_ATOMS: atom_id res chain seq x y z
N MET A 1 -2.64 9.11 -19.05
CA MET A 1 -3.26 10.44 -18.89
C MET A 1 -4.75 10.43 -19.25
N ALA A 2 -5.19 9.83 -20.37
CA ALA A 2 -6.60 9.89 -20.82
C ALA A 2 -7.63 9.35 -19.79
N LYS A 3 -7.46 8.13 -19.27
CA LYS A 3 -8.45 7.53 -18.36
C LYS A 3 -8.63 8.25 -17.03
N LEU A 4 -7.58 8.86 -16.46
CA LEU A 4 -7.66 9.56 -15.16
C LEU A 4 -8.45 10.87 -15.28
N HIS A 5 -8.30 11.55 -16.42
CA HIS A 5 -9.06 12.76 -16.74
C HIS A 5 -10.53 12.46 -17.02
N GLU A 6 -10.82 11.32 -17.68
CA GLU A 6 -12.20 10.86 -17.93
C GLU A 6 -12.99 10.57 -16.63
N ILE A 7 -12.31 10.09 -15.58
CA ILE A 7 -12.91 9.86 -14.26
C ILE A 7 -12.85 11.09 -13.33
N GLY A 8 -12.37 12.24 -13.82
CA GLY A 8 -12.33 13.50 -13.07
C GLY A 8 -11.29 13.54 -11.94
N PHE A 9 -10.31 12.65 -11.95
CA PHE A 9 -9.25 12.64 -10.94
C PHE A 9 -8.19 13.70 -11.27
N GLU A 10 -7.96 14.61 -10.35
CA GLU A 10 -6.86 15.58 -10.43
C GLU A 10 -5.54 14.88 -10.07
N LEU A 11 -4.58 14.96 -11.00
CA LEU A 11 -3.25 14.40 -10.80
C LEU A 11 -2.35 15.45 -10.14
N ILE A 12 -1.99 15.23 -8.88
CA ILE A 12 -0.96 16.03 -8.20
C ILE A 12 0.40 15.60 -8.77
N PRO A 13 1.18 16.50 -9.41
CA PRO A 13 2.46 16.13 -9.99
C PRO A 13 3.44 15.71 -8.88
N PRO A 14 3.96 14.47 -8.90
CA PRO A 14 4.94 14.04 -7.90
C PRO A 14 6.27 14.76 -8.18
N PRO A 15 7.00 15.18 -7.14
CA PRO A 15 8.36 15.65 -7.33
C PRO A 15 9.23 14.50 -7.86
N PRO A 16 10.18 14.78 -8.78
CA PRO A 16 11.02 13.74 -9.37
C PRO A 16 11.81 13.02 -8.27
N TYR A 17 11.86 11.68 -8.34
CA TYR A 17 12.56 10.81 -7.40
C TYR A 17 12.29 11.12 -5.92
N SER A 18 11.03 11.40 -5.56
CA SER A 18 10.62 11.59 -4.17
C SER A 18 9.79 10.40 -3.67
N PRO A 19 10.40 9.22 -3.50
CA PRO A 19 9.71 8.12 -2.83
C PRO A 19 9.31 8.54 -1.39
N ASP A 20 10.03 9.50 -0.78
CA ASP A 20 9.79 10.09 0.55
C ASP A 20 8.39 10.69 0.76
N LEU A 21 7.76 11.12 -0.33
CA LEU A 21 6.52 11.89 -0.26
C LEU A 21 5.24 11.07 -0.37
N ALA A 22 5.33 9.80 -0.79
CA ALA A 22 4.16 8.96 -0.95
C ALA A 22 3.81 8.31 0.41
N PRO A 23 2.63 8.58 0.99
CA PRO A 23 2.22 8.03 2.29
C PRO A 23 2.16 6.49 2.27
N THR A 24 1.99 5.89 1.10
CA THR A 24 2.08 4.44 0.86
C THR A 24 3.51 3.92 0.77
N ASP A 25 4.41 4.65 0.11
CA ASP A 25 5.73 4.14 -0.27
C ASP A 25 6.75 4.24 0.87
N PHE A 26 6.67 5.22 1.77
CA PHE A 26 7.87 5.53 2.55
C PHE A 26 8.16 4.75 3.83
N LEU A 27 7.27 4.54 4.81
CA LEU A 27 7.77 3.91 6.07
C LEU A 27 6.83 3.09 6.93
N PHE A 28 5.52 3.31 6.96
CA PHE A 28 4.65 2.60 7.90
C PHE A 28 3.98 1.38 7.28
N LEU A 29 3.34 1.52 6.12
CA LEU A 29 2.51 0.44 5.56
C LEU A 29 3.36 -0.70 4.97
N LEU A 30 4.24 -0.39 4.00
CA LEU A 30 5.06 -1.41 3.34
C LEU A 30 6.13 -2.02 4.26
N ARG A 31 6.66 -1.24 5.21
CA ARG A 31 7.66 -1.74 6.17
C ARG A 31 7.04 -2.70 7.17
N ASN A 32 5.88 -2.35 7.75
CA ASN A 32 5.19 -3.23 8.69
C ASN A 32 4.67 -4.49 7.99
N LEU A 33 4.20 -4.38 6.74
CA LEU A 33 3.85 -5.53 5.92
C LEU A 33 5.06 -6.43 5.66
N LYS A 34 6.22 -5.86 5.28
CA LYS A 34 7.45 -6.63 5.06
C LYS A 34 7.93 -7.34 6.32
N ILE A 35 7.82 -6.71 7.49
CA ILE A 35 8.12 -7.35 8.78
C ILE A 35 7.15 -8.49 9.05
N TRP A 36 5.86 -8.28 8.82
CA TRP A 36 4.82 -9.29 9.03
C TRP A 36 4.93 -10.50 8.07
N LEU A 37 5.33 -10.24 6.82
CA LEU A 37 5.60 -11.27 5.82
C LEU A 37 6.96 -11.95 6.03
N SER A 38 7.86 -11.38 6.82
CA SER A 38 9.18 -11.92 7.06
C SER A 38 9.08 -13.32 7.69
N GLY A 39 9.74 -14.30 7.07
CA GLY A 39 9.75 -15.69 7.53
C GLY A 39 8.52 -16.51 7.13
N LYS A 40 7.49 -15.92 6.51
CA LYS A 40 6.39 -16.69 5.91
C LYS A 40 6.80 -17.20 4.53
N LYS A 41 6.57 -18.49 4.28
CA LYS A 41 6.66 -19.08 2.94
C LYS A 41 5.26 -19.44 2.49
N PHE A 42 4.91 -19.01 1.28
CA PHE A 42 3.63 -19.32 0.65
C PHE A 42 3.87 -20.34 -0.46
N SER A 43 2.95 -21.29 -0.60
CA SER A 43 3.01 -22.35 -1.61
C SER A 43 2.27 -21.96 -2.89
N SER A 44 1.20 -21.16 -2.76
CA SER A 44 0.46 -20.56 -3.89
C SER A 44 0.46 -19.03 -3.81
N ASN A 45 0.25 -18.40 -4.97
CA ASN A 45 -0.05 -16.96 -5.03
C ASN A 45 -1.36 -16.63 -4.31
N GLU A 46 -2.34 -17.54 -4.32
CA GLU A 46 -3.63 -17.35 -3.64
C GLU A 46 -3.44 -17.23 -2.13
N ASP A 47 -2.54 -18.02 -1.56
CA ASP A 47 -2.19 -17.97 -0.14
C ASP A 47 -1.55 -16.63 0.23
N ALA A 48 -0.66 -16.13 -0.64
CA ALA A 48 -0.02 -14.83 -0.44
C ALA A 48 -1.04 -13.69 -0.50
N ILE A 49 -1.98 -13.74 -1.45
CA ILE A 49 -3.06 -12.76 -1.58
C ILE A 49 -3.98 -12.79 -0.35
N ALA A 50 -4.39 -13.99 0.09
CA ALA A 50 -5.23 -14.16 1.27
C ALA A 50 -4.55 -13.65 2.55
N ALA A 51 -3.25 -13.90 2.70
CA ALA A 51 -2.47 -13.42 3.83
C ALA A 51 -2.40 -11.89 3.87
N VAL A 52 -2.13 -11.25 2.72
CA VAL A 52 -2.10 -9.79 2.62
C VAL A 52 -3.49 -9.18 2.88
N ASN A 53 -4.56 -9.78 2.34
CA ASN A 53 -5.92 -9.33 2.61
C ASN A 53 -6.29 -9.44 4.09
N THR A 54 -5.89 -10.52 4.76
CA THR A 54 -6.12 -10.72 6.20
C THR A 54 -5.38 -9.67 7.03
N TYR A 55 -4.14 -9.35 6.64
CA TYR A 55 -3.34 -8.31 7.30
C TYR A 55 -4.03 -6.94 7.23
N PHE A 56 -4.52 -6.54 6.05
CA PHE A 56 -5.20 -5.25 5.89
C PHE A 56 -6.60 -5.22 6.51
N ALA A 57 -7.31 -6.34 6.56
CA ALA A 57 -8.61 -6.45 7.21
C ALA A 57 -8.56 -6.17 8.73
N ALA A 58 -7.39 -6.34 9.35
CA ALA A 58 -7.18 -6.04 10.77
C ALA A 58 -6.99 -4.54 11.06
N PHE A 59 -6.78 -3.69 10.05
CA PHE A 59 -6.62 -2.26 10.26
C PHE A 59 -7.96 -1.53 10.35
N ASN A 60 -8.10 -0.70 11.37
CA ASN A 60 -9.20 0.25 11.46
C ASN A 60 -8.95 1.43 10.50
N LYS A 61 -10.00 2.08 10.01
CA LYS A 61 -9.94 3.28 9.18
C LYS A 61 -9.04 4.38 9.77
N TYR A 62 -8.98 4.48 11.10
CA TYR A 62 -8.12 5.43 11.82
C TYR A 62 -6.62 5.17 11.66
N PHE A 63 -6.23 3.94 11.32
CA PHE A 63 -4.83 3.57 11.07
C PHE A 63 -4.24 4.35 9.89
N PHE A 64 -5.06 4.61 8.86
CA PHE A 64 -4.65 5.32 7.64
C PHE A 64 -4.75 6.84 7.77
N SER A 65 -5.46 7.36 8.78
CA SER A 65 -5.57 8.80 9.04
C SER A 65 -4.54 9.32 10.05
N THR A 66 -3.96 8.43 10.86
CA THR A 66 -3.01 8.80 11.92
C THR A 66 -1.56 8.63 11.46
N GLY A 67 -1.28 9.03 10.22
CA GLY A 67 0.05 9.04 9.62
C GLY A 67 0.87 10.23 10.09
#